data_AF-A0A6G3U208-F1
#
_entry.id   AF-A0A6G3U208-F1
#
_cell.length_a   1.000
_cell.length_b   1.000
_cell.length_c   1.000
_cell.angle_alpha   90.00
_cell.angle_beta   90.00
_cell.angle_gamma   90.00
#
_symmetry.space_group_name_H-M   'P 1'
#
loop_
_entity.id
_entity.type
_entity.pdbx_description
1 polymer ?
#
loop_
_entity_poly.entity_id
_entity_poly.type
_entity_poly.pdbx_seq_one_letter_code
_entity_poly.pdbx_strand_id
1 'polypeptide(L)'
;RTGAALPGAGVDWPGSWAGAALLAAVTLVVLLVGRRLLRHPWWCGLCALLLVLVVVRPPPLARVITGWPPPGWRMVMCDVGQGDALVLAAGGDTAVVVDTGPDPAGVDRCLRSLGISRIPLVVLTHFHADHVAGLPGVLRGRSVGAIETTGLAEPAGQAAFVRRLAAAARIPVTRAAT
;
A
#
# COMPACT_ATOMS: atom_id res chain seq x y z
N ARG A 1 14.94 -0.43 15.31
CA ARG A 1 14.39 0.78 15.98
C ARG A 1 13.92 1.87 15.01
N THR A 2 14.18 1.76 13.70
CA THR A 2 13.84 2.78 12.70
C THR A 2 12.33 2.91 12.43
N GLY A 3 11.56 1.83 12.52
CA GLY A 3 10.10 1.88 12.24
C GLY A 3 9.29 2.73 13.22
N ALA A 4 9.68 2.80 14.49
CA ALA A 4 8.98 3.59 15.51
C ALA A 4 9.20 5.11 15.36
N ALA A 5 10.21 5.53 14.58
CA ALA A 5 10.50 6.92 14.30
C ALA A 5 9.73 7.45 13.06
N LEU A 6 8.92 6.60 12.41
CA LEU A 6 8.09 7.04 11.28
C LEU A 6 6.92 7.91 11.77
N PRO A 7 6.56 8.98 11.03
CA PRO A 7 5.41 9.81 11.37
C PRO A 7 4.15 8.97 11.56
N GLY A 8 3.56 9.02 12.75
CA GLY A 8 2.33 8.29 13.08
C GLY A 8 2.50 6.85 13.57
N ALA A 9 3.74 6.36 13.78
CA ALA A 9 4.01 5.03 14.34
C ALA A 9 3.75 4.94 15.86
N GLY A 10 3.58 6.07 16.54
CA GLY A 10 3.26 6.15 17.96
C GLY A 10 2.91 7.56 18.40
N VAL A 11 2.39 7.68 19.62
CA VAL A 11 2.25 8.96 20.33
C VAL A 11 3.27 8.93 21.45
N ASP A 12 4.23 9.86 21.41
CA ASP A 12 5.19 10.02 22.49
C ASP A 12 4.46 10.58 23.72
N TRP A 13 4.19 9.71 24.71
CA TRP A 13 3.58 10.12 25.98
C TRP A 13 4.66 10.35 27.04
N PRO A 14 4.60 11.44 27.82
CA PRO A 14 5.60 11.69 28.85
C PRO A 14 5.61 10.59 29.91
N GLY A 15 6.77 9.96 30.14
CA GLY A 15 6.97 8.97 31.20
C GLY A 15 7.12 9.56 32.61
N SER A 16 6.57 10.76 32.86
CA SER A 16 6.70 11.49 34.12
C SER A 16 5.38 11.51 34.90
N TRP A 17 5.43 11.89 36.18
CA TRP A 17 4.22 12.12 37.00
C TRP A 17 3.27 13.15 36.38
N ALA A 18 3.80 14.15 35.68
CA ALA A 18 2.98 15.10 34.91
C ALA A 18 2.25 14.40 33.75
N GLY A 19 2.90 13.45 33.06
CA GLY A 19 2.26 12.61 32.05
C GLY A 19 1.16 11.72 32.64
N ALA A 20 1.35 11.18 33.85
CA ALA A 20 0.31 10.42 34.55
C ALA A 20 -0.89 11.29 34.94
N ALA A 21 -0.65 12.49 35.48
CA ALA A 21 -1.70 13.45 35.82
C ALA A 21 -2.49 13.90 34.57
N LEU A 22 -1.79 14.15 33.46
CA LEU A 22 -2.40 14.48 32.18
C LEU A 22 -3.30 13.35 31.68
N LEU A 23 -2.87 12.09 31.79
CA LEU A 23 -3.65 10.93 31.37
C LEU A 23 -4.92 10.79 32.21
N ALA A 24 -4.81 10.96 33.53
CA ALA A 24 -5.96 10.94 34.44
C ALA A 24 -6.97 12.03 34.09
N ALA A 25 -6.51 13.26 33.82
CA ALA A 25 -7.37 14.37 33.41
C ALA A 25 -8.08 14.09 32.07
N VAL A 26 -7.35 13.61 31.05
CA VAL A 26 -7.93 13.23 29.74
C VAL A 26 -8.99 12.14 29.92
N THR A 27 -8.70 11.13 30.73
CA THR A 27 -9.64 10.03 31.01
C THR A 27 -10.91 10.55 31.68
N LEU A 28 -10.79 11.45 32.67
CA LEU A 28 -11.94 12.05 33.35
C LEU A 28 -12.81 12.86 32.39
N VAL A 29 -12.18 13.64 31.51
CA VAL A 29 -12.88 14.42 30.47
C VAL A 29 -13.60 13.48 29.51
N VAL A 30 -12.95 12.42 29.02
CA VAL A 30 -13.57 11.42 28.14
C VAL A 30 -14.78 10.76 28.80
N LEU A 31 -14.72 10.44 30.09
CA LEU A 31 -15.85 9.85 30.82
C LEU A 31 -17.02 10.83 30.97
N LEU A 32 -16.75 12.10 31.31
CA LEU A 32 -17.79 13.12 31.49
C LEU A 32 -18.44 13.52 30.16
N VAL A 33 -17.61 13.75 29.14
CA VAL A 33 -18.04 14.08 27.77
C VAL A 33 -18.75 12.87 27.15
N GLY A 34 -18.21 11.67 27.30
CA GLY A 34 -18.82 10.42 26.84
C GLY A 34 -20.20 10.19 27.45
N ARG A 35 -20.36 10.36 28.77
CA ARG A 35 -21.69 10.29 29.43
C ARG A 35 -22.69 11.30 28.88
N ARG A 36 -22.23 12.49 28.47
CA ARG A 36 -23.09 13.53 27.90
C ARG A 36 -23.43 13.25 26.43
N LEU A 37 -22.48 12.76 25.64
CA LEU A 37 -22.73 12.35 24.25
C LEU A 37 -23.66 11.14 24.17
N LEU A 38 -23.50 10.15 25.06
CA LEU A 38 -24.34 8.94 25.12
C LEU A 38 -25.82 9.25 25.40
N ARG A 39 -26.14 10.43 25.93
CA ARG A 39 -27.52 10.90 26.15
C ARG A 39 -28.17 11.48 24.89
N HIS A 40 -27.41 11.71 23.83
CA HIS A 40 -27.88 12.35 22.61
C HIS A 40 -27.58 11.47 21.39
N PRO A 41 -28.60 10.83 20.78
CA PRO A 41 -28.40 9.78 19.79
C PRO A 41 -27.66 10.25 18.52
N TRP A 42 -27.77 11.52 18.17
CA TRP A 42 -27.08 12.10 17.01
C TRP A 42 -25.57 12.27 17.23
N TRP A 43 -25.13 12.58 18.46
CA TRP A 43 -23.71 12.63 18.79
C TRP A 43 -23.08 11.22 18.84
N CYS A 44 -23.82 10.22 19.32
CA CYS A 44 -23.41 8.82 19.19
C CYS A 44 -23.23 8.42 17.72
N GLY A 45 -24.18 8.81 16.87
CA GLY A 45 -24.09 8.59 15.42
C GLY A 45 -22.86 9.26 14.80
N LEU A 46 -22.59 10.53 15.14
CA LEU A 46 -21.42 11.25 14.66
C LEU A 46 -20.11 10.60 15.15
N CYS A 47 -20.01 10.23 16.43
CA CYS A 47 -18.82 9.56 16.97
C CYS A 47 -18.61 8.19 16.34
N ALA A 48 -19.67 7.41 16.12
CA ALA A 48 -19.59 6.14 15.43
C ALA A 48 -19.11 6.34 13.98
N LEU A 49 -19.63 7.35 13.26
CA LEU A 49 -19.19 7.69 11.91
C LEU A 49 -17.71 8.10 11.89
N LEU A 50 -17.28 8.97 12.81
CA LEU A 50 -15.88 9.39 12.92
C LEU A 50 -14.97 8.20 13.25
N LEU A 51 -15.39 7.32 14.16
CA LEU A 51 -14.67 6.10 14.48
C LEU A 51 -14.54 5.20 13.25
N VAL A 52 -15.62 4.98 12.49
CA VAL A 52 -15.60 4.23 11.25
C VAL A 52 -14.65 4.87 10.23
N LEU A 53 -14.67 6.19 10.07
CA LEU A 53 -13.74 6.90 9.18
C LEU A 53 -12.27 6.74 9.61
N VAL A 54 -11.99 6.78 10.91
CA VAL A 54 -10.65 6.59 11.49
C VAL A 54 -10.17 5.14 11.34
N VAL A 55 -11.06 4.16 11.47
CA VAL A 55 -10.74 2.72 11.34
C VAL A 55 -10.58 2.34 9.87
N VAL A 56 -11.50 2.76 9.01
CA VAL A 56 -11.50 2.40 7.58
C VAL A 56 -10.45 3.18 6.80
N ARG A 57 -10.01 4.35 7.29
CA ARG A 57 -9.02 5.25 6.66
C ARG A 57 -9.17 5.29 5.14
N PRO A 58 -10.28 5.82 4.61
CA PRO A 58 -10.52 5.81 3.18
C PRO A 58 -9.32 6.42 2.44
N PRO A 59 -8.85 5.82 1.32
CA PRO A 59 -7.61 6.20 0.65
C PRO A 59 -7.40 7.71 0.40
N PRO A 60 -8.41 8.52 0.00
CA PRO A 60 -8.20 9.96 -0.18
C PRO A 60 -7.93 10.67 1.15
N LEU A 61 -8.59 10.26 2.23
CA LEU A 61 -8.40 10.84 3.57
C LEU A 61 -7.04 10.46 4.14
N ALA A 62 -6.64 9.19 3.98
CA ALA A 62 -5.35 8.70 4.43
C ALA A 62 -4.20 9.47 3.76
N ARG A 63 -4.22 9.67 2.44
CA ARG A 63 -3.17 10.40 1.72
C ARG A 63 -3.03 11.86 2.17
N VAL A 64 -4.14 12.56 2.37
CA VAL A 64 -4.13 13.97 2.79
C VAL A 64 -3.63 14.10 4.24
N ILE A 65 -4.06 13.21 5.12
CA ILE A 65 -3.68 13.27 6.55
C ILE A 65 -2.24 12.81 6.77
N THR A 66 -1.78 11.76 6.07
CA THR A 66 -0.45 11.17 6.29
C THR A 66 0.63 11.72 5.36
N GLY A 67 0.26 12.46 4.32
CA GLY A 67 1.21 12.92 3.28
C GLY A 67 1.77 11.78 2.44
N TRP A 68 1.00 10.71 2.24
CA TRP A 68 1.45 9.51 1.53
C TRP A 68 1.34 9.65 0.00
N PRO A 69 2.36 9.21 -0.78
CA PRO A 69 3.67 8.75 -0.31
C PRO A 69 4.56 9.92 0.14
N PRO A 70 5.41 9.71 1.17
CA PRO A 70 6.27 10.78 1.67
C PRO A 70 7.24 11.27 0.58
N PRO A 71 7.60 12.55 0.58
CA PRO A 71 8.63 13.07 -0.32
C PRO A 71 9.92 12.25 -0.22
N GLY A 72 10.49 11.88 -1.36
CA GLY A 72 11.75 11.14 -1.40
C GLY A 72 11.66 9.66 -0.97
N TRP A 73 10.46 9.06 -0.95
CA TRP A 73 10.33 7.61 -0.78
C TRP A 73 11.18 6.86 -1.83
N ARG A 74 11.74 5.72 -1.42
CA ARG A 74 12.62 4.91 -2.27
C ARG A 74 12.01 3.57 -2.65
N MET A 75 11.28 2.97 -1.71
CA MET A 75 10.60 1.71 -1.92
C MET A 75 9.27 1.65 -1.16
N VAL A 76 8.33 0.89 -1.68
CA VAL A 76 7.05 0.56 -1.05
C VAL A 76 6.76 -0.91 -1.27
N MET A 77 6.47 -1.64 -0.20
CA MET A 77 5.90 -2.97 -0.28
C MET A 77 4.38 -2.84 -0.33
N CYS A 78 3.77 -3.29 -1.42
CA CYS A 78 2.34 -3.22 -1.62
C CYS A 78 1.62 -4.31 -0.83
N ASP A 79 0.49 -3.96 -0.22
CA ASP A 79 -0.43 -4.94 0.35
C ASP A 79 -1.22 -5.64 -0.78
N VAL A 80 -0.84 -6.88 -1.06
CA VAL A 80 -1.40 -7.75 -2.10
C VAL A 80 -1.88 -9.09 -1.53
N GLY A 81 -2.06 -9.17 -0.20
CA GLY A 81 -2.37 -10.42 0.49
C GLY A 81 -1.12 -11.25 0.81
N GLN A 82 -1.13 -12.54 0.46
CA GLN A 82 0.01 -13.45 0.65
C GLN A 82 0.81 -13.55 -0.65
N GLY A 83 1.86 -12.73 -0.78
CA GLY A 83 2.74 -12.69 -1.94
C GLY A 83 3.55 -11.40 -1.98
N ASP A 84 4.35 -11.23 -3.03
CA ASP A 84 5.30 -10.12 -3.13
C ASP A 84 4.91 -9.12 -4.22
N ALA A 85 4.96 -7.83 -3.85
CA ALA A 85 4.80 -6.72 -4.79
C ALA A 85 5.58 -5.51 -4.26
N LEU A 86 6.82 -5.36 -4.73
CA LEU A 86 7.72 -4.27 -4.34
C LEU A 86 7.77 -3.21 -5.43
N VAL A 87 7.66 -1.94 -5.03
CA VAL A 87 7.73 -0.79 -5.93
C VAL A 87 8.93 0.06 -5.56
N LEU A 88 9.78 0.39 -6.52
CA LEU A 88 10.98 1.21 -6.36
C LEU A 88 10.79 2.54 -7.09
N ALA A 89 11.01 3.65 -6.40
CA ALA A 89 10.86 4.98 -6.98
C ALA A 89 11.90 5.21 -8.08
N ALA A 90 11.44 5.59 -9.29
CA ALA A 90 12.29 5.99 -10.40
C ALA A 90 12.11 7.49 -10.77
N GLY A 91 11.50 8.26 -9.85
CA GLY A 91 11.28 9.71 -9.98
C GLY A 91 9.89 10.07 -10.54
N GLY A 92 9.31 11.15 -10.02
CA GLY A 92 8.01 11.65 -10.46
C GLY A 92 6.91 10.58 -10.33
N ASP A 93 6.24 10.29 -11.44
CA ASP A 93 5.19 9.28 -11.60
C ASP A 93 5.71 7.93 -12.12
N THR A 94 7.02 7.69 -11.98
CA THR A 94 7.72 6.53 -12.55
C THR A 94 8.27 5.61 -11.46
N ALA A 95 8.10 4.30 -11.64
CA ALA A 95 8.63 3.30 -10.72
C ALA A 95 8.98 1.97 -11.40
N VAL A 96 9.96 1.26 -10.86
CA VAL A 96 10.22 -0.16 -11.19
C VAL A 96 9.39 -1.03 -10.25
N VAL A 97 8.80 -2.09 -10.79
CA VAL A 97 7.99 -3.04 -10.01
C VAL A 97 8.70 -4.39 -9.97
N VAL A 98 8.84 -4.98 -8.80
CA VAL A 98 9.39 -6.33 -8.58
C VAL A 98 8.28 -7.19 -8.00
N ASP A 99 7.87 -8.20 -8.76
CA ASP A 99 6.68 -9.01 -8.54
C ASP A 99 5.38 -8.19 -8.41
N THR A 100 4.25 -8.88 -8.44
CA THR A 100 2.92 -8.27 -8.62
C THR A 100 1.87 -8.79 -7.64
N GLY A 101 2.22 -9.76 -6.81
CA GLY A 101 1.31 -10.37 -5.86
C GLY A 101 0.26 -11.29 -6.53
N PRO A 102 -0.62 -11.89 -5.72
CA PRO A 102 -1.77 -12.63 -6.22
C PRO A 102 -2.99 -11.75 -6.53
N ASP A 103 -3.10 -10.53 -5.98
CA ASP A 103 -4.27 -9.65 -6.11
C ASP A 103 -4.05 -8.48 -7.11
N PRO A 104 -4.64 -8.54 -8.32
CA PRO A 104 -4.58 -7.43 -9.29
C PRO A 104 -5.18 -6.12 -8.77
N ALA A 105 -6.19 -6.17 -7.90
CA ALA A 105 -6.80 -4.97 -7.36
C ALA A 105 -5.91 -4.31 -6.29
N GLY A 106 -5.23 -5.12 -5.48
CA GLY A 106 -4.25 -4.69 -4.48
C GLY A 106 -3.09 -3.91 -5.08
N VAL A 107 -2.39 -4.51 -6.05
CA VAL A 107 -1.24 -3.86 -6.69
C VAL A 107 -1.66 -2.60 -7.47
N ASP A 108 -2.84 -2.62 -8.12
CA ASP A 108 -3.38 -1.43 -8.79
C ASP A 108 -3.69 -0.30 -7.81
N ARG A 109 -4.36 -0.59 -6.69
CA ARG A 109 -4.62 0.39 -5.62
C ARG A 109 -3.31 0.98 -5.09
N CYS A 110 -2.32 0.13 -4.85
CA CYS A 110 -1.00 0.54 -4.36
C CYS A 110 -0.35 1.52 -5.32
N LEU A 111 -0.20 1.15 -6.59
CA LEU A 111 0.45 2.00 -7.60
C LEU A 111 -0.35 3.29 -7.88
N ARG A 112 -1.69 3.26 -7.82
CA ARG A 112 -2.53 4.49 -7.85
C ARG A 112 -2.37 5.35 -6.61
N SER A 113 -2.02 4.76 -5.46
CA SER A 113 -1.71 5.52 -4.24
C SER A 113 -0.39 6.24 -4.33
N LEU A 114 0.56 5.65 -5.05
CA LEU A 114 1.88 6.21 -5.30
C LEU A 114 1.90 7.20 -6.48
N GLY A 115 0.79 7.35 -7.21
CA GLY A 115 0.71 8.23 -8.38
C GLY A 115 1.50 7.70 -9.59
N ILE A 116 1.72 6.39 -9.68
CA ILE A 116 2.55 5.79 -10.74
C ILE A 116 1.75 5.62 -12.03
N SER A 117 2.26 6.20 -13.11
CA SER A 117 1.72 6.14 -14.48
C SER A 117 2.69 5.46 -15.46
N ARG A 118 3.99 5.44 -15.13
CA ARG A 118 5.08 4.90 -15.95
C ARG A 118 5.84 3.82 -15.20
N ILE A 119 6.01 2.67 -15.85
CA ILE A 119 6.74 1.52 -15.31
C ILE A 119 7.75 1.07 -16.37
N PRO A 120 8.99 1.60 -16.36
CA PRO A 120 9.98 1.23 -17.37
C PRO A 120 10.29 -0.27 -17.34
N LEU A 121 10.20 -0.90 -16.17
CA LEU A 121 10.51 -2.32 -15.98
C LEU A 121 9.61 -2.94 -14.91
N VAL A 122 9.06 -4.11 -15.24
CA VAL A 122 8.52 -5.07 -14.27
C VAL A 122 9.46 -6.26 -14.21
N VAL A 123 9.96 -6.61 -13.04
CA VAL A 123 10.80 -7.79 -12.80
C VAL A 123 9.94 -8.86 -12.15
N LEU A 124 9.84 -10.04 -12.77
CA LEU A 124 9.15 -11.20 -12.21
C LEU A 124 10.19 -12.24 -11.79
N THR A 125 10.31 -12.45 -10.48
CA THR A 125 11.36 -13.30 -9.90
C THR A 125 11.16 -14.76 -10.28
N HIS A 126 9.91 -15.23 -10.26
CA HIS A 126 9.50 -16.56 -10.71
C HIS A 126 7.99 -16.56 -11.01
N PHE A 127 7.47 -17.68 -11.54
CA PHE A 127 6.10 -17.72 -12.08
C PHE A 127 5.04 -18.25 -11.11
N HIS A 128 5.27 -18.27 -9.79
CA HIS A 128 4.16 -18.62 -8.88
C HIS A 128 3.08 -17.54 -8.85
N ALA A 129 1.84 -17.95 -8.55
CA ALA A 129 0.67 -17.07 -8.66
C ALA A 129 0.73 -15.89 -7.68
N ASP A 130 1.33 -16.08 -6.52
CA ASP A 130 1.65 -15.07 -5.50
C ASP A 130 2.69 -14.04 -5.95
N HIS A 131 3.32 -14.23 -7.11
CA HIS A 131 4.24 -13.26 -7.72
C HIS A 131 3.69 -12.65 -9.01
N VAL A 132 2.98 -13.43 -9.84
CA VAL A 132 2.63 -12.98 -11.21
C VAL A 132 1.15 -12.73 -11.46
N ALA A 133 0.24 -13.22 -10.62
CA ALA A 133 -1.19 -13.15 -10.95
C ALA A 133 -1.74 -11.71 -10.89
N GLY A 134 -1.08 -10.82 -10.15
CA GLY A 134 -1.42 -9.40 -10.06
C GLY A 134 -1.01 -8.54 -11.26
N LEU A 135 -0.24 -9.08 -12.21
CA LEU A 135 0.25 -8.36 -13.39
C LEU A 135 -0.84 -7.56 -14.15
N PRO A 136 -2.09 -8.03 -14.34
CA PRO A 136 -3.16 -7.22 -14.94
C PRO A 136 -3.42 -5.89 -14.21
N GLY A 137 -3.23 -5.86 -12.90
CA GLY A 137 -3.36 -4.65 -12.08
C GLY A 137 -2.22 -3.66 -12.28
N VAL A 138 -1.01 -4.16 -12.55
CA VAL A 138 0.15 -3.34 -12.92
C VAL A 138 -0.06 -2.66 -14.26
N LEU A 139 -0.54 -3.40 -15.26
CA LEU A 139 -0.75 -2.90 -16.63
C LEU A 139 -1.94 -1.92 -16.77
N ARG A 140 -2.87 -1.92 -15.80
CA ARG A 140 -4.11 -1.12 -15.90
C ARG A 140 -3.82 0.38 -15.81
N GLY A 141 -4.02 1.07 -16.93
CA GLY A 141 -3.91 2.53 -17.00
C GLY A 141 -2.48 3.06 -16.86
N ARG A 142 -1.47 2.21 -17.10
CA ARG A 142 -0.05 2.57 -17.02
C ARG A 142 0.68 2.20 -18.29
N SER A 143 1.72 2.96 -18.60
CA SER A 143 2.67 2.61 -19.65
C SER A 143 3.76 1.71 -19.07
N VAL A 144 3.99 0.56 -19.70
CA VAL A 144 4.96 -0.44 -19.24
C VAL A 144 5.98 -0.68 -20.34
N GLY A 145 7.27 -0.48 -20.02
CA GLY A 145 8.36 -0.55 -20.98
C GLY A 145 8.78 -1.98 -21.32
N ALA A 146 9.05 -2.80 -20.31
CA ALA A 146 9.44 -4.20 -20.47
C ALA A 146 9.04 -5.03 -19.25
N ILE A 147 8.95 -6.34 -19.46
CA ILE A 147 8.85 -7.35 -18.39
C ILE A 147 10.09 -8.22 -18.46
N GLU A 148 10.89 -8.22 -17.40
CA GLU A 148 12.01 -9.13 -17.24
C GLU A 148 11.59 -10.30 -16.38
N THR A 149 11.92 -11.53 -16.81
CA THR A 149 11.59 -12.76 -16.09
C THR A 149 12.83 -13.61 -15.83
N THR A 150 12.71 -14.56 -14.91
CA THR A 150 13.65 -15.69 -14.82
C THR A 150 13.68 -16.51 -16.12
N GLY A 151 14.80 -17.22 -16.34
CA GLY A 151 14.95 -18.19 -17.42
C GLY A 151 14.15 -19.48 -17.22
N LEU A 152 13.79 -19.80 -15.97
CA LEU A 152 13.04 -21.00 -15.60
C LEU A 152 11.53 -20.76 -15.75
N ALA A 153 10.90 -21.42 -16.71
CA ALA A 153 9.49 -21.25 -17.02
C ALA A 153 8.57 -22.14 -16.16
N GLU A 154 8.74 -22.09 -14.83
CA GLU A 154 7.95 -22.90 -13.88
C GLU A 154 7.20 -22.03 -12.86
N PRO A 155 5.90 -22.31 -12.63
CA PRO A 155 5.06 -23.29 -13.33
C PRO A 155 4.65 -22.82 -14.74
N ALA A 156 4.53 -23.77 -15.68
CA ALA A 156 4.32 -23.46 -17.10
C ALA A 156 3.02 -22.68 -17.38
N GLY A 157 1.96 -22.94 -16.62
CA GLY A 157 0.67 -22.26 -16.79
C GLY A 157 0.76 -20.75 -16.55
N GLN A 158 1.45 -20.37 -15.49
CA GLN A 158 1.66 -18.99 -15.07
C GLN A 158 2.71 -18.29 -15.95
N ALA A 159 3.76 -19.00 -16.37
CA ALA A 159 4.67 -18.49 -17.38
C ALA A 159 3.95 -18.18 -18.70
N ALA A 160 3.05 -19.06 -19.14
CA ALA A 160 2.21 -18.82 -20.31
C ALA A 160 1.21 -17.68 -20.09
N PHE A 161 0.65 -17.53 -18.89
CA PHE A 161 -0.20 -16.40 -18.51
C PHE A 161 0.51 -15.06 -18.68
N VAL A 162 1.73 -14.93 -18.13
CA VAL A 162 2.55 -13.71 -18.28
C VAL A 162 2.82 -13.41 -19.75
N ARG A 163 3.25 -14.41 -20.54
CA ARG A 163 3.54 -14.24 -21.97
C ARG A 163 2.32 -13.78 -22.76
N ARG A 164 1.14 -14.37 -22.51
CA ARG A 164 -0.11 -13.98 -23.19
C ARG A 164 -0.48 -12.53 -22.87
N LEU A 165 -0.39 -12.13 -21.61
CA LEU A 165 -0.74 -10.78 -21.18
C LEU A 165 0.24 -9.75 -21.75
N ALA A 166 1.54 -10.05 -21.71
CA ALA A 166 2.58 -9.20 -22.30
C ALA A 166 2.39 -9.04 -23.81
N ALA A 167 2.10 -10.14 -24.54
CA ALA A 167 1.83 -10.10 -25.97
C ALA A 167 0.58 -9.27 -26.30
N ALA A 168 -0.51 -9.44 -25.54
CA ALA A 168 -1.73 -8.67 -25.72
C ALA A 168 -1.50 -7.16 -25.49
N ALA A 169 -0.65 -6.81 -24.53
CA ALA A 169 -0.25 -5.44 -24.23
C ALA A 169 0.89 -4.91 -25.12
N ARG A 170 1.45 -5.74 -26.02
CA ARG A 170 2.63 -5.42 -26.85
C ARG A 170 3.86 -4.99 -26.04
N ILE A 171 4.07 -5.62 -24.89
CA ILE A 171 5.20 -5.37 -23.99
C ILE A 171 6.29 -6.42 -24.26
N PRO A 172 7.55 -6.02 -24.51
CA PRO A 172 8.64 -6.96 -24.67
C PRO A 172 8.91 -7.73 -23.37
N VAL A 173 9.16 -9.04 -23.52
CA VAL A 173 9.56 -9.93 -22.41
C VAL A 173 11.01 -10.33 -22.59
N THR A 174 11.87 -9.93 -21.66
CA THR A 174 13.29 -10.30 -21.62
C THR A 174 13.53 -11.33 -20.52
N ARG A 175 14.61 -12.10 -20.64
CA ARG A 175 15.08 -13.00 -19.57
C ARG A 175 16.32 -12.37 -18.94
N ALA A 176 16.42 -12.42 -17.62
CA ALA A 176 17.65 -12.05 -16.94
C ALA A 176 18.80 -12.92 -17.47
N ALA A 177 19.94 -12.30 -17.79
CA ALA A 177 21.14 -13.02 -18.19
C ALA A 177 21.66 -13.83 -17.00
N THR A 178 21.86 -15.13 -17.19
CA THR A 178 22.54 -16.02 -16.25
C THR A 178 24.04 -16.01 -16.47
#